data_AF-A0AAD6J190-F1
#
_entry.id   AF-A0AAD6J190-F1
#
_cell.length_a   1.000
_cell.length_b   1.000
_cell.length_c   1.000
_cell.angle_alpha   90.00
_cell.angle_beta   90.00
_cell.angle_gamma   90.00
#
_symmetry.space_group_name_H-M   'P 1'
#
loop_
_entity.id
_entity.type
_entity.pdbx_description
1 polymer ?
#
loop_
_entity_poly.entity_id
_entity_poly.type
_entity_poly.pdbx_seq_one_letter_code
_entity_poly.pdbx_strand_id
1 'polypeptide(L)'
;MSWRRGSSKFVIRSHRIASPHLSSTPASKCPSSTDSLDFHHHSPSATMLGASSFATYLIVCPTSFLLGVLFTNWSYDFPLLWTSNPLTPAIISAIENHYIMLYDSPPLIGRVLHAVILIALVAFVVKLYKPSESNALFDGASLVLFMVAVIVYGSNTVKGMQIIKSGEYGDEIPQIQSLQVVAASNTIMALVLIGVLLLQAGQWYAEKKEKEELEKALASGLNNADSPTVAKKDAKDKKKKV
;
A
#
# COMPACT_ATOMS: atom_id res chain seq x y z
N MET A 1 6.00 74.36 20.73
CA MET A 1 7.00 75.45 20.81
C MET A 1 8.17 75.09 19.90
N SER A 2 8.36 75.88 18.84
CA SER A 2 9.42 75.76 17.83
C SER A 2 10.77 76.25 18.34
N TRP A 3 11.88 75.61 17.99
CA TRP A 3 13.25 76.17 17.88
C TRP A 3 14.08 75.07 17.20
N ARG A 4 14.54 75.07 15.94
CA ARG A 4 15.17 76.01 14.98
C ARG A 4 16.65 76.32 15.25
N ARG A 5 17.45 76.13 14.19
CA ARG A 5 18.82 76.65 13.87
C ARG A 5 19.99 75.82 14.41
N GLY A 6 21.12 75.68 13.72
CA GLY A 6 21.66 76.23 12.46
C GLY A 6 22.98 75.49 12.16
N SER A 7 23.32 75.18 10.91
CA SER A 7 24.01 76.03 9.92
C SER A 7 25.34 76.64 10.38
N SER A 8 26.46 76.14 9.87
CA SER A 8 27.56 76.91 9.23
C SER A 8 28.71 75.98 8.80
N LYS A 9 29.00 75.90 7.48
CA LYS A 9 30.07 76.61 6.72
C LYS A 9 31.46 76.01 6.97
N PHE A 10 32.04 75.29 6.01
CA PHE A 10 32.81 75.76 4.82
C PHE A 10 34.27 76.08 5.16
N VAL A 11 35.15 75.83 4.18
CA VAL A 11 36.56 76.31 3.97
C VAL A 11 37.66 75.25 4.15
N ILE A 12 38.70 75.07 3.33
CA ILE A 12 39.13 75.44 1.95
C ILE A 12 40.38 74.55 1.63
N ARG A 13 40.44 73.98 0.42
CA ARG A 13 41.57 73.94 -0.56
C ARG A 13 43.03 73.68 -0.09
N SER A 14 43.72 72.74 -0.74
CA SER A 14 44.86 73.05 -1.64
C SER A 14 45.31 71.87 -2.50
N HIS A 15 45.73 72.21 -3.73
CA HIS A 15 46.12 71.40 -4.88
C HIS A 15 47.60 71.00 -4.87
N ARG A 16 47.95 69.88 -5.54
CA ARG A 16 49.04 69.75 -6.56
C ARG A 16 48.98 68.33 -7.18
N ILE A 17 48.45 68.13 -8.41
CA ILE A 17 49.09 68.13 -9.76
C ILE A 17 50.21 67.08 -9.94
N ALA A 18 49.93 66.00 -10.71
CA ALA A 18 50.51 65.69 -12.03
C ALA A 18 50.22 64.21 -12.46
N SER A 19 49.67 64.04 -13.67
CA SER A 19 49.31 62.81 -14.40
C SER A 19 50.51 62.24 -15.22
N PRO A 20 50.36 61.39 -16.27
CA PRO A 20 49.44 60.28 -16.57
C PRO A 20 50.18 59.01 -17.11
N HIS A 21 49.52 57.84 -17.20
CA HIS A 21 49.39 57.06 -18.46
C HIS A 21 48.54 55.78 -18.28
N LEU A 22 47.45 55.74 -19.05
CA LEU A 22 46.81 54.61 -19.76
C LEU A 22 46.80 53.22 -19.10
N SER A 23 45.63 52.71 -18.72
CA SER A 23 44.61 52.12 -19.60
C SER A 23 43.57 51.34 -18.78
N SER A 24 42.39 51.23 -19.37
CA SER A 24 41.06 50.91 -18.83
C SER A 24 40.82 49.49 -18.27
N THR A 25 40.31 49.45 -17.03
CA THR A 25 39.11 48.78 -16.45
C THR A 25 38.19 47.90 -17.34
N PRO A 26 37.28 47.05 -16.76
CA PRO A 26 36.81 46.99 -15.35
C PRO A 26 36.88 45.58 -14.70
N ALA A 27 37.21 45.46 -13.42
CA ALA A 27 36.33 45.48 -12.23
C ALA A 27 35.38 44.26 -12.09
N SER A 28 35.63 43.38 -11.10
CA SER A 28 34.90 43.42 -9.81
C SER A 28 35.15 42.20 -8.90
N LYS A 29 35.51 42.51 -7.64
CA LYS A 29 35.20 41.85 -6.35
C LYS A 29 35.79 40.47 -6.00
N CYS A 30 36.74 40.50 -5.07
CA CYS A 30 36.98 39.49 -4.02
C CYS A 30 35.90 39.58 -2.90
N PRO A 31 36.08 38.91 -1.75
CA PRO A 31 35.86 37.48 -1.46
C PRO A 31 34.84 37.32 -0.30
N SER A 32 34.31 36.13 0.00
CA SER A 32 34.03 35.69 1.38
C SER A 32 33.19 34.41 1.45
N SER A 33 33.42 33.72 2.56
CA SER A 33 32.49 32.88 3.32
C SER A 33 32.14 31.49 2.78
N THR A 34 32.64 30.52 3.56
CA THR A 34 31.96 29.29 3.98
C THR A 34 31.61 28.29 2.89
N ASP A 35 32.47 27.27 2.76
CA ASP A 35 32.08 25.93 2.38
C ASP A 35 30.98 25.43 3.34
N SER A 36 29.73 25.77 3.02
CA SER A 36 28.58 25.02 3.47
C SER A 36 28.56 23.73 2.66
N LEU A 37 28.93 22.63 3.33
CA LEU A 37 28.67 21.27 2.88
C LEU A 37 27.19 21.15 2.49
N ASP A 38 26.92 21.16 1.19
CA ASP A 38 25.62 20.81 0.63
C ASP A 38 25.36 19.32 0.93
N PHE A 39 24.69 19.08 2.05
CA PHE A 39 24.11 17.78 2.37
C PHE A 39 22.95 17.57 1.38
N HIS A 40 23.26 16.99 0.22
CA HIS A 40 22.27 16.52 -0.74
C HIS A 40 21.34 15.53 -0.02
N HIS A 41 20.19 16.04 0.43
CA HIS A 41 19.08 15.25 0.90
C HIS A 41 18.47 14.55 -0.33
N HIS A 42 19.11 13.46 -0.77
CA HIS A 42 18.52 12.57 -1.74
C HIS A 42 17.42 11.80 -1.02
N SER A 43 16.22 12.38 -0.94
CA SER A 43 15.03 11.73 -0.39
C SER A 43 14.62 10.60 -1.34
N PRO A 44 14.91 9.31 -1.07
CA PRO A 44 14.51 8.20 -1.93
C PRO A 44 13.05 7.77 -1.64
N SER A 45 12.35 8.50 -0.79
CA SER A 45 11.13 8.05 -0.10
C SER A 45 9.85 8.22 -0.92
N ALA A 46 9.80 9.14 -1.90
CA ALA A 46 8.58 9.40 -2.67
C ALA A 46 8.26 8.28 -3.68
N THR A 47 9.28 7.73 -4.35
CA THR A 47 9.09 6.66 -5.35
C THR A 47 8.74 5.31 -4.69
N MET A 48 9.23 5.07 -3.47
CA MET A 48 9.00 3.82 -2.73
C MET A 48 7.62 3.75 -2.06
N LEU A 49 7.06 4.88 -1.60
CA LEU A 49 5.71 4.94 -1.00
C LEU A 49 4.58 4.60 -1.99
N GLY A 50 4.78 4.87 -3.29
CA GLY A 50 3.80 4.53 -4.33
C GLY A 50 3.75 3.03 -4.67
N ALA A 51 4.90 2.34 -4.58
CA ALA A 51 5.01 0.93 -4.96
C ALA A 51 4.28 -0.01 -3.98
N SER A 52 4.33 0.27 -2.67
CA SER A 52 3.59 -0.50 -1.66
C SER A 52 2.07 -0.36 -1.83
N SER A 53 1.60 0.85 -2.11
CA SER A 53 0.18 1.14 -2.36
C SER A 53 -0.31 0.40 -3.61
N PHE A 54 0.47 0.40 -4.69
CA PHE A 54 0.14 -0.31 -5.92
C PHE A 54 0.12 -1.83 -5.74
N ALA A 55 1.08 -2.40 -5.00
CA ALA A 55 1.11 -3.82 -4.69
C ALA A 55 -0.14 -4.27 -3.91
N THR A 56 -0.62 -3.47 -2.96
CA THR A 56 -1.87 -3.75 -2.23
C THR A 56 -3.08 -3.83 -3.18
N TYR A 57 -3.20 -2.92 -4.15
CA TYR A 57 -4.27 -3.01 -5.16
C TYR A 57 -4.14 -4.24 -6.06
N LEU A 58 -2.92 -4.63 -6.41
CA LEU A 58 -2.64 -5.86 -7.14
C LEU A 58 -2.92 -7.14 -6.35
N ILE A 59 -3.11 -7.05 -5.03
CA ILE A 59 -3.58 -8.16 -4.20
C ILE A 59 -5.12 -8.13 -4.11
N VAL A 60 -5.68 -6.98 -3.73
CA VAL A 60 -7.11 -6.82 -3.46
C VAL A 60 -7.95 -7.07 -4.71
N CYS A 61 -7.54 -6.57 -5.88
CA CYS A 61 -8.30 -6.72 -7.11
C CYS A 61 -8.43 -8.21 -7.55
N PRO A 62 -7.34 -8.97 -7.75
CA PRO A 62 -7.40 -10.41 -7.99
C PRO A 62 -8.17 -11.19 -6.92
N THR A 63 -7.95 -10.90 -5.64
CA THR A 63 -8.62 -11.61 -4.53
C THR A 63 -10.14 -11.39 -4.57
N SER A 64 -10.58 -10.16 -4.86
CA SER A 64 -12.01 -9.82 -5.00
C SER A 64 -12.65 -10.47 -6.23
N PHE A 65 -11.91 -10.55 -7.35
CA PHE A 65 -12.38 -11.25 -8.55
C PHE A 65 -12.58 -12.74 -8.29
N LEU A 66 -11.61 -13.40 -7.65
CA LEU A 66 -11.71 -14.83 -7.30
C LEU A 66 -12.87 -15.09 -6.34
N LEU A 67 -13.07 -14.21 -5.35
CA LEU A 67 -14.23 -14.29 -4.45
C LEU A 67 -15.56 -14.14 -5.21
N GLY A 68 -15.61 -13.27 -6.22
CA GLY A 68 -16.78 -13.13 -7.10
C GLY A 68 -17.11 -14.42 -7.86
N VAL A 69 -16.09 -15.12 -8.38
CA VAL A 69 -16.27 -16.43 -9.02
C VAL A 69 -16.84 -17.44 -8.02
N LEU A 70 -16.30 -17.51 -6.80
CA LEU A 70 -16.84 -18.40 -5.76
C LEU A 70 -18.27 -18.03 -5.37
N PHE A 71 -18.60 -16.74 -5.31
CA PHE A 71 -19.95 -16.27 -5.02
C PHE A 71 -20.97 -16.73 -6.06
N THR A 72 -20.57 -16.83 -7.34
CA THR A 72 -21.47 -17.41 -8.37
C THR A 72 -21.71 -18.91 -8.18
N ASN A 73 -20.74 -19.65 -7.63
CA ASN A 73 -20.91 -21.07 -7.30
C ASN A 73 -21.78 -21.30 -6.06
N TRP A 74 -21.87 -20.31 -5.17
CA TRP A 74 -22.65 -20.38 -3.93
C TRP A 74 -24.11 -20.80 -4.16
N SER A 75 -24.74 -20.34 -5.24
CA SER A 75 -26.13 -20.70 -5.55
C SER A 75 -26.36 -22.21 -5.73
N TYR A 76 -25.33 -22.95 -6.16
CA TYR A 76 -25.37 -24.40 -6.34
C TYR A 76 -24.82 -25.15 -5.11
N ASP A 77 -23.88 -24.54 -4.40
CA ASP A 77 -23.28 -25.11 -3.18
C ASP A 77 -24.25 -25.04 -1.98
N PHE A 78 -25.14 -24.04 -1.98
CA PHE A 78 -26.02 -23.77 -0.84
C PHE A 78 -26.96 -24.95 -0.47
N PRO A 79 -27.68 -25.56 -1.42
CA PRO A 79 -28.52 -26.72 -1.13
C PRO A 79 -27.76 -27.97 -0.68
N LEU A 80 -26.45 -28.08 -0.97
CA LEU A 80 -25.67 -29.27 -0.57
C LEU A 80 -25.26 -29.23 0.91
N LEU A 81 -25.09 -28.03 1.47
CA LEU A 81 -24.44 -27.84 2.76
C LEU A 81 -25.36 -27.23 3.84
N TRP A 82 -26.33 -26.39 3.46
CA TRP A 82 -27.18 -25.66 4.42
C TRP A 82 -28.67 -25.95 4.30
N THR A 83 -29.08 -26.95 3.51
CA THR A 83 -30.47 -27.42 3.50
C THR A 83 -30.60 -28.73 4.26
N SER A 84 -31.62 -28.82 5.12
CA SER A 84 -32.00 -30.05 5.80
C SER A 84 -33.07 -30.84 5.05
N ASN A 85 -33.62 -30.26 3.98
CA ASN A 85 -34.61 -30.94 3.13
C ASN A 85 -33.92 -32.07 2.36
N PRO A 86 -34.60 -33.20 2.13
CA PRO A 86 -34.05 -34.27 1.32
C PRO A 86 -33.76 -33.75 -0.10
N LEU A 87 -32.54 -33.96 -0.58
CA LEU A 87 -32.16 -33.55 -1.92
C LEU A 87 -32.92 -34.37 -2.95
N THR A 88 -33.78 -33.70 -3.72
CA THR A 88 -34.46 -34.30 -4.87
C THR A 88 -33.43 -34.70 -5.92
N PRO A 89 -33.59 -35.86 -6.60
CA PRO A 89 -32.68 -36.28 -7.69
C PRO A 89 -32.48 -35.22 -8.78
N ALA A 90 -33.51 -34.43 -9.07
CA ALA A 90 -33.43 -33.33 -10.02
C ALA A 90 -32.40 -32.25 -9.61
N ILE A 91 -32.33 -31.90 -8.32
CA ILE A 91 -31.38 -30.90 -7.80
C ILE A 91 -29.95 -31.45 -7.90
N ILE A 92 -29.75 -32.71 -7.52
CA ILE A 92 -28.45 -33.38 -7.60
C ILE A 92 -27.94 -33.35 -9.05
N SER A 93 -28.79 -33.75 -10.01
CA SER A 93 -28.43 -33.72 -11.43
C SER A 93 -28.14 -32.31 -11.96
N ALA A 94 -28.85 -31.29 -11.46
CA ALA A 94 -28.62 -29.90 -11.87
C ALA A 94 -27.26 -29.38 -11.36
N ILE A 95 -26.89 -29.70 -10.12
CA ILE A 95 -25.62 -29.30 -9.53
C ILE A 95 -24.45 -30.08 -10.15
N GLU A 96 -24.64 -31.38 -10.39
CA GLU A 96 -23.68 -32.20 -11.11
C GLU A 96 -23.40 -31.64 -12.51
N ASN A 97 -24.45 -31.35 -13.28
CA ASN A 97 -24.33 -30.74 -14.60
C ASN A 97 -23.63 -29.37 -14.55
N HIS A 98 -23.85 -28.58 -13.49
CA HIS A 98 -23.15 -27.31 -13.28
C HIS A 98 -21.64 -27.52 -13.12
N TYR A 99 -21.19 -28.45 -12.28
CA TYR A 99 -19.76 -28.73 -12.12
C TYR A 99 -19.13 -29.36 -13.36
N ILE A 100 -19.84 -30.23 -14.07
CA ILE A 100 -19.39 -30.78 -15.35
C ILE A 100 -19.22 -29.65 -16.37
N MET A 101 -20.21 -28.76 -16.48
CA MET A 101 -20.15 -27.60 -17.38
C MET A 101 -19.01 -26.64 -17.03
N LEU A 102 -18.73 -26.43 -15.74
CA LEU A 102 -17.56 -25.66 -15.29
C LEU A 102 -16.24 -26.33 -15.70
N TYR A 103 -16.12 -27.64 -15.54
CA TYR A 103 -14.92 -28.39 -15.93
C TYR A 103 -14.72 -28.42 -17.45
N ASP A 104 -15.80 -28.54 -18.22
CA ASP A 104 -15.79 -28.58 -19.69
C ASP A 104 -15.76 -27.21 -20.35
N SER A 105 -15.76 -26.15 -19.56
CA SER A 105 -15.64 -24.79 -20.06
C SER A 105 -14.38 -24.60 -20.90
N PRO A 106 -14.41 -23.73 -21.94
CA PRO A 106 -13.25 -23.52 -22.79
C PRO A 106 -11.99 -23.23 -21.97
N PRO A 107 -10.83 -23.81 -22.32
CA PRO A 107 -9.62 -23.76 -21.48
C PRO A 107 -9.07 -22.34 -21.28
N LEU A 108 -9.57 -21.37 -22.06
CA LEU A 108 -9.30 -19.95 -21.87
C LEU A 108 -9.71 -19.47 -20.47
N ILE A 109 -10.88 -19.88 -19.95
CA ILE A 109 -11.38 -19.39 -18.67
C ILE A 109 -10.47 -19.85 -17.52
N GLY A 110 -10.04 -21.11 -17.57
CA GLY A 110 -9.09 -21.67 -16.63
C GLY A 110 -7.75 -20.94 -16.69
N ARG A 111 -7.20 -20.69 -17.88
CA ARG A 111 -5.91 -19.97 -18.03
C ARG A 111 -5.98 -18.55 -17.47
N VAL A 112 -7.08 -17.83 -17.69
CA VAL A 112 -7.28 -16.50 -17.11
C VAL A 112 -7.33 -16.56 -15.59
N LEU A 113 -8.04 -17.54 -15.01
CA LEU A 113 -8.11 -17.71 -13.56
C LEU A 113 -6.72 -17.97 -12.94
N HIS A 114 -5.93 -18.86 -13.56
CA HIS A 114 -4.56 -19.11 -13.13
C HIS A 114 -3.66 -17.88 -13.31
N ALA A 115 -3.81 -17.11 -14.39
CA ALA A 115 -3.07 -15.86 -14.57
C ALA A 115 -3.39 -14.85 -13.46
N VAL A 116 -4.65 -14.71 -13.07
CA VAL A 116 -5.06 -13.84 -11.95
C VAL A 116 -4.45 -14.32 -10.62
N ILE A 117 -4.44 -15.63 -10.36
CA ILE A 117 -3.80 -16.22 -9.19
C ILE A 117 -2.28 -15.93 -9.19
N LEU A 118 -1.61 -16.08 -10.34
CA LEU A 118 -0.19 -15.79 -10.47
C LEU A 118 0.14 -14.32 -10.25
N ILE A 119 -0.68 -13.40 -10.77
CA ILE A 119 -0.52 -11.96 -10.52
C ILE A 119 -0.63 -11.66 -9.02
N ALA A 120 -1.61 -12.25 -8.34
CA ALA A 120 -1.76 -12.09 -6.89
C ALA A 120 -0.54 -12.62 -6.12
N LEU A 121 -0.05 -13.80 -6.47
CA LEU A 121 1.16 -14.39 -5.86
C LEU A 121 2.39 -13.50 -6.06
N VAL A 122 2.61 -13.02 -7.27
CA VAL A 122 3.72 -12.09 -7.57
C VAL A 122 3.59 -10.82 -6.72
N ALA A 123 2.39 -10.27 -6.56
CA ALA A 123 2.17 -9.09 -5.74
C ALA A 123 2.51 -9.34 -4.25
N PHE A 124 2.13 -10.49 -3.69
CA PHE A 124 2.53 -10.86 -2.33
C PHE A 124 4.06 -11.01 -2.18
N VAL A 125 4.72 -11.65 -3.15
CA VAL A 125 6.18 -11.83 -3.13
C VAL A 125 6.90 -10.48 -3.23
N VAL A 126 6.44 -9.58 -4.10
CA VAL A 126 6.98 -8.22 -4.23
C VAL A 126 6.86 -7.44 -2.91
N LYS A 127 5.72 -7.56 -2.22
CA LYS A 127 5.49 -6.90 -0.93
C LYS A 127 6.41 -7.43 0.18
N LEU A 128 6.80 -8.71 0.11
CA LEU A 128 7.66 -9.35 1.10
C LEU A 128 9.15 -8.95 0.96
N TYR A 129 9.58 -8.39 -0.17
CA TYR A 129 11.02 -8.18 -0.46
C TYR A 129 11.66 -7.02 0.34
N LYS A 130 10.88 -6.06 0.85
CA LYS A 130 11.35 -5.01 1.78
C LYS A 130 10.28 -4.65 2.82
N PRO A 131 10.17 -5.43 3.90
CA PRO A 131 9.14 -5.20 4.92
C PRO A 131 9.50 -4.05 5.87
N SER A 132 8.53 -3.21 6.25
CA SER A 132 8.54 -2.52 7.54
C SER A 132 8.04 -3.50 8.62
N GLU A 133 8.58 -3.49 9.84
CA GLU A 133 8.38 -4.58 10.83
C GLU A 133 6.90 -4.95 11.09
N SER A 134 6.00 -3.97 11.15
CA SER A 134 4.55 -4.21 11.37
C SER A 134 3.85 -4.74 10.11
N ASN A 135 4.17 -4.19 8.94
CA ASN A 135 3.52 -4.58 7.68
C ASN A 135 3.91 -6.00 7.27
N ALA A 136 5.11 -6.46 7.65
CA ALA A 136 5.63 -7.80 7.40
C ALA A 136 4.70 -8.90 7.95
N LEU A 137 4.16 -8.71 9.15
CA LEU A 137 3.31 -9.71 9.80
C LEU A 137 1.98 -9.88 9.06
N PHE A 138 1.36 -8.77 8.68
CA PHE A 138 0.09 -8.77 7.95
C PHE A 138 0.26 -9.27 6.51
N ASP A 139 1.35 -8.92 5.82
CA ASP A 139 1.66 -9.40 4.48
C ASP A 139 2.06 -10.90 4.49
N GLY A 140 2.83 -11.33 5.49
CA GLY A 140 3.20 -12.74 5.66
C GLY A 140 1.98 -13.63 5.97
N ALA A 141 1.10 -13.21 6.88
CA ALA A 141 -0.11 -13.95 7.21
C ALA A 141 -1.05 -14.05 6.01
N SER A 142 -1.26 -12.95 5.28
CA SER A 142 -2.12 -12.96 4.09
C SER A 142 -1.53 -13.80 2.94
N LEU A 143 -0.20 -13.84 2.76
CA LEU A 143 0.45 -14.76 1.82
C LEU A 143 0.19 -16.23 2.21
N VAL A 144 0.35 -16.59 3.48
CA VAL A 144 0.10 -17.98 3.93
C VAL A 144 -1.36 -18.36 3.74
N LEU A 145 -2.31 -17.49 4.10
CA LEU A 145 -3.74 -17.72 3.84
C LEU A 145 -3.99 -17.90 2.34
N PHE A 146 -3.38 -17.07 1.49
CA PHE A 146 -3.55 -17.19 0.04
C PHE A 146 -2.97 -18.51 -0.50
N MET A 147 -1.84 -18.98 0.03
CA MET A 147 -1.26 -20.28 -0.34
C MET A 147 -2.18 -21.44 0.04
N VAL A 148 -2.85 -21.39 1.19
CA VAL A 148 -3.86 -22.39 1.57
C VAL A 148 -4.99 -22.41 0.54
N ALA A 149 -5.47 -21.24 0.09
CA ALA A 149 -6.49 -21.17 -0.95
C ALA A 149 -6.03 -21.81 -2.27
N VAL A 150 -4.78 -21.58 -2.70
CA VAL A 150 -4.21 -22.20 -3.91
C VAL A 150 -4.12 -23.72 -3.79
N ILE A 151 -3.71 -24.24 -2.63
CA ILE A 151 -3.65 -25.69 -2.38
C ILE A 151 -5.05 -26.30 -2.47
N VAL A 152 -6.03 -25.75 -1.74
CA VAL A 152 -7.42 -26.24 -1.74
C VAL A 152 -8.04 -26.19 -3.14
N TYR A 153 -7.78 -25.12 -3.89
CA TYR A 153 -8.21 -25.00 -5.29
C TYR A 153 -7.70 -26.16 -6.14
N GLY A 154 -6.39 -26.43 -6.07
CA GLY A 154 -5.75 -27.47 -6.88
C GLY A 154 -6.12 -28.89 -6.44
N SER A 155 -6.05 -29.18 -5.14
CA SER A 155 -6.21 -30.54 -4.60
C SER A 155 -7.66 -30.96 -4.47
N ASN A 156 -8.58 -30.03 -4.18
CA ASN A 156 -9.96 -30.37 -3.85
C ASN A 156 -10.93 -29.91 -4.93
N THR A 157 -10.84 -28.66 -5.39
CA THR A 157 -11.82 -28.12 -6.36
C THR A 157 -11.57 -28.67 -7.76
N VAL A 158 -10.36 -28.53 -8.32
CA VAL A 158 -10.06 -29.01 -9.67
C VAL A 158 -10.17 -30.54 -9.76
N LYS A 159 -9.62 -31.25 -8.78
CA LYS A 159 -9.69 -32.71 -8.73
C LYS A 159 -11.08 -33.24 -8.42
N GLY A 160 -11.84 -32.58 -7.53
CA GLY A 160 -13.21 -32.98 -7.25
C GLY A 160 -14.11 -32.83 -8.47
N MET A 161 -13.99 -31.74 -9.24
CA MET A 161 -14.71 -31.60 -10.51
C MET A 161 -14.29 -32.65 -11.55
N GLN A 162 -13.01 -33.05 -11.59
CA GLN A 162 -12.54 -34.14 -12.45
C GLN A 162 -13.21 -35.47 -12.10
N ILE A 163 -13.35 -35.79 -10.81
CA ILE A 163 -14.03 -37.00 -10.33
C ILE A 163 -15.51 -36.97 -10.71
N ILE A 164 -16.19 -35.84 -10.46
CA ILE A 164 -17.61 -35.67 -10.81
C ILE A 164 -17.83 -35.91 -12.31
N LYS A 165 -16.99 -35.34 -13.17
CA LYS A 165 -17.08 -35.57 -14.62
C LYS A 165 -16.84 -37.02 -15.01
N SER A 166 -15.88 -37.69 -14.38
CA SER A 166 -15.59 -39.09 -14.72
C SER A 166 -16.75 -40.04 -14.35
N GLY A 167 -17.62 -39.65 -13.43
CA GLY A 167 -18.66 -40.51 -12.88
C GLY A 167 -18.13 -41.68 -12.06
N GLU A 168 -16.80 -41.78 -11.89
CA GLU A 168 -16.12 -42.79 -11.08
C GLU A 168 -16.09 -42.37 -9.62
N TYR A 169 -17.28 -42.24 -9.03
CA TYR A 169 -17.42 -42.18 -7.58
C TYR A 169 -17.05 -43.57 -7.07
N GLY A 170 -15.88 -43.73 -6.46
CA GLY A 170 -15.41 -45.04 -5.98
C GLY A 170 -16.50 -45.75 -5.17
N ASP A 171 -16.52 -47.08 -5.18
CA ASP A 171 -17.61 -47.91 -4.62
C ASP A 171 -18.00 -47.54 -3.17
N GLU A 172 -17.09 -46.90 -2.43
CA GLU A 172 -17.27 -46.47 -1.03
C GLU A 172 -17.84 -45.06 -0.86
N ILE A 173 -17.77 -44.18 -1.88
CA ILE A 173 -18.16 -42.76 -1.77
C ILE A 173 -19.42 -42.49 -2.61
N PRO A 174 -20.57 -42.24 -1.97
CA PRO A 174 -21.76 -41.80 -2.67
C PRO A 174 -21.54 -40.50 -3.45
N GLN A 175 -22.09 -40.40 -4.65
CA GLN A 175 -22.06 -39.21 -5.51
C GLN A 175 -22.31 -37.90 -4.75
N ILE A 176 -23.33 -37.88 -3.89
CA ILE A 176 -23.72 -36.70 -3.09
C ILE A 176 -22.55 -36.23 -2.21
N GLN A 177 -21.79 -37.16 -1.61
CA GLN A 177 -20.65 -36.82 -0.77
C GLN A 177 -19.53 -36.19 -1.60
N SER A 178 -19.27 -36.68 -2.81
CA SER A 178 -18.29 -36.07 -3.71
C SER A 178 -18.67 -34.63 -4.10
N LEU A 179 -19.95 -34.38 -4.39
CA LEU A 179 -20.47 -33.03 -4.64
C LEU A 179 -20.31 -32.13 -3.40
N GLN A 180 -20.62 -32.64 -2.21
CA GLN A 180 -20.47 -31.92 -0.95
C GLN A 180 -19.00 -31.56 -0.65
N VAL A 181 -18.04 -32.43 -0.96
CA VAL A 181 -16.61 -32.14 -0.78
C VAL A 181 -16.15 -30.96 -1.65
N VAL A 182 -16.64 -30.86 -2.89
CA VAL A 182 -16.35 -29.72 -3.79
C VAL A 182 -17.00 -28.44 -3.25
N ALA A 183 -18.28 -28.49 -2.89
CA ALA A 183 -19.00 -27.35 -2.32
C ALA A 183 -18.35 -26.84 -1.02
N ALA A 184 -17.94 -27.75 -0.13
CA ALA A 184 -17.27 -27.40 1.12
C ALA A 184 -15.92 -26.73 0.85
N SER A 185 -15.17 -27.22 -0.13
CA SER A 185 -13.88 -26.63 -0.53
C SER A 185 -14.04 -25.21 -1.08
N ASN A 186 -15.06 -24.96 -1.91
CA ASN A 186 -15.39 -23.62 -2.40
C ASN A 186 -15.72 -22.65 -1.26
N THR A 187 -16.46 -23.13 -0.26
CA THR A 187 -16.84 -22.36 0.92
C THR A 187 -15.62 -21.99 1.77
N ILE A 188 -14.73 -22.96 2.02
CA ILE A 188 -13.49 -22.72 2.75
C ILE A 188 -12.62 -21.70 2.02
N MET A 189 -12.50 -21.83 0.68
CA MET A 189 -11.77 -20.84 -0.12
C MET A 189 -12.37 -19.44 0.00
N ALA A 190 -13.71 -19.31 -0.02
CA ALA A 190 -14.36 -18.02 0.13
C ALA A 190 -14.03 -17.37 1.48
N LEU A 191 -14.09 -18.13 2.58
CA LEU A 191 -13.73 -17.64 3.91
C LEU A 191 -12.26 -17.22 4.01
N VAL A 192 -11.36 -18.01 3.41
CA VAL A 192 -9.93 -17.71 3.40
C VAL A 192 -9.63 -16.45 2.59
N LEU A 193 -10.23 -16.29 1.40
CA LEU A 193 -10.07 -15.09 0.58
C LEU A 193 -10.67 -13.84 1.24
N ILE A 194 -11.79 -13.97 1.96
CA ILE A 194 -12.32 -12.89 2.81
C ILE A 194 -11.30 -12.54 3.91
N GLY A 195 -10.68 -13.55 4.54
CA GLY A 195 -9.60 -13.34 5.51
C GLY A 195 -8.43 -12.54 4.93
N VAL A 196 -8.02 -12.83 3.70
CA VAL A 196 -6.99 -12.04 2.98
C VAL A 196 -7.45 -10.59 2.81
N LEU A 197 -8.68 -10.35 2.35
CA LEU A 197 -9.20 -8.98 2.19
C LEU A 197 -9.28 -8.21 3.52
N LEU A 198 -9.69 -8.87 4.60
CA LEU A 198 -9.75 -8.28 5.93
C LEU A 198 -8.35 -7.90 6.43
N LEU A 199 -7.33 -8.74 6.21
CA LEU A 199 -5.95 -8.43 6.57
C LEU A 199 -5.41 -7.24 5.78
N GLN A 200 -5.68 -7.18 4.47
CA GLN A 200 -5.27 -6.04 3.63
C GLN A 200 -5.99 -4.74 4.04
N ALA A 201 -7.27 -4.82 4.41
CA ALA A 201 -8.00 -3.68 4.96
C ALA A 201 -7.47 -3.26 6.34
N GLY A 202 -7.04 -4.23 7.16
CA GLY A 202 -6.40 -3.99 8.45
C GLY A 202 -5.09 -3.21 8.32
N GLN A 203 -4.25 -3.54 7.34
CA GLN A 203 -3.05 -2.77 7.03
C GLN A 203 -3.39 -1.33 6.63
N TRP A 204 -4.38 -1.16 5.74
CA TRP A 204 -4.82 0.18 5.33
C TRP A 204 -5.30 1.01 6.52
N TYR A 205 -6.03 0.38 7.45
CA TYR A 205 -6.49 1.05 8.68
C TYR A 205 -5.32 1.41 9.61
N ALA A 206 -4.36 0.52 9.80
CA ALA A 206 -3.16 0.76 10.62
C ALA A 206 -2.30 1.90 10.04
N GLU A 207 -2.01 1.86 8.74
CA GLU A 207 -1.25 2.90 8.05
C GLU A 207 -1.95 4.26 8.08
N LYS A 208 -3.28 4.28 7.99
CA LYS A 208 -4.05 5.53 8.06
C LYS A 208 -3.92 6.18 9.45
N LYS A 209 -4.02 5.37 10.51
CA LYS A 209 -3.89 5.88 11.88
C LYS A 209 -2.49 6.44 12.15
N GLU A 210 -1.44 5.74 11.71
CA GLU A 210 -0.05 6.21 11.85
C GLU A 210 0.19 7.54 11.12
N LYS A 211 -0.39 7.72 9.92
CA LYS A 211 -0.31 8.99 9.17
C LYS A 211 -0.99 10.15 9.91
N GLU A 212 -2.18 9.92 10.47
CA GLU A 212 -2.89 10.94 11.25
C GLU A 212 -2.12 11.36 12.53
N GLU A 213 -1.43 10.41 13.17
CA GLU A 213 -0.58 10.69 14.35
C GLU A 213 0.68 11.48 13.97
N LEU A 214 1.31 11.13 12.84
CA LEU A 214 2.49 11.83 12.32
C LEU A 214 2.17 13.27 11.90
N GLU A 215 1.04 13.50 11.23
CA GLU A 215 0.61 14.85 10.82
C GLU A 215 0.35 15.76 12.03
N LYS A 216 -0.27 15.23 13.10
CA LYS A 216 -0.46 15.96 14.37
C LYS A 216 0.88 16.27 15.04
N ALA A 217 1.83 15.34 15.00
CA ALA A 217 3.19 15.56 15.53
C ALA A 217 3.95 16.63 14.72
N LEU A 218 3.84 16.63 13.39
CA LEU A 218 4.45 17.64 12.53
C LEU A 218 3.81 19.03 12.75
N ALA A 219 2.47 19.09 12.78
CA ALA A 219 1.73 20.33 13.00
C ALA A 219 2.03 20.95 14.37
N SER A 220 2.15 20.12 15.42
CA SER A 220 2.57 20.59 16.75
C SER A 220 4.04 21.02 16.79
N GLY A 221 4.94 20.37 16.03
CA GLY A 221 6.34 20.79 15.89
C GLY A 221 6.52 22.17 15.24
N LEU A 222 5.74 22.48 14.20
CA LEU A 222 5.73 23.78 13.53
C LEU A 222 5.17 24.90 14.43
N ASN A 223 4.10 24.63 15.21
CA ASN A 223 3.52 25.59 16.14
C ASN A 223 4.48 25.99 17.29
N ASN A 224 5.42 25.11 17.66
CA ASN A 224 6.45 25.40 18.66
C ASN A 224 7.65 26.18 18.10
N ALA A 225 7.93 26.08 16.79
CA ALA A 225 9.00 26.81 16.12
C ALA A 225 8.63 28.27 15.79
N ASP A 226 7.34 28.56 15.61
CA ASP A 226 6.82 29.91 15.30
C ASP A 226 6.46 30.77 16.53
N SER A 227 6.68 30.27 17.75
CA SER A 227 6.48 31.07 18.96
C SER A 227 7.71 31.96 19.23
N PRO A 228 7.61 33.31 19.20
CA PRO A 228 8.73 34.24 19.45
C PRO A 228 9.14 34.31 20.94
N THR A 229 8.83 33.26 21.72
CA THR A 229 9.00 33.20 23.17
C THR A 229 10.32 32.56 23.59
N VAL A 230 10.99 31.80 22.71
CA VAL A 230 12.34 31.27 23.01
C VAL A 230 13.40 32.39 22.92
N ALA A 231 13.29 33.31 21.96
CA ALA A 231 14.22 34.44 21.82
C ALA A 231 14.11 35.50 22.95
N LYS A 232 13.03 35.51 23.74
CA LYS A 232 12.85 36.47 24.86
C LYS A 232 13.31 35.94 26.23
N LYS A 233 13.54 34.64 26.40
CA LYS A 233 14.09 34.12 27.66
C LYS A 233 15.59 34.37 27.79
N ASP A 234 16.36 34.25 26.71
CA ASP A 234 17.81 34.48 26.74
C ASP A 234 18.20 35.97 26.93
N ALA A 235 17.35 36.90 26.51
CA ALA A 235 17.59 38.34 26.69
C ALA A 235 17.27 38.83 28.11
N LYS A 236 16.35 38.16 28.84
CA LYS A 236 15.92 38.62 30.17
C LYS A 236 16.89 38.19 31.28
N ASP A 237 17.58 37.06 31.11
CA ASP A 237 18.60 36.60 32.06
C ASP A 237 19.91 37.41 31.99
N LYS A 238 20.27 37.96 30.81
CA LYS A 238 21.42 38.86 30.69
C LYS A 238 21.21 40.23 31.36
N LYS A 239 19.97 40.67 31.56
CA LYS A 239 19.65 41.98 32.18
C LYS A 239 19.62 41.94 33.70
N LYS A 240 19.73 40.75 34.32
CA LYS A 240 19.78 40.57 35.78
C LYS A 240 21.21 40.38 36.30
N LYS A 241 22.21 40.42 35.41
CA LYS A 241 23.62 40.17 35.73
C LYS A 241 24.57 41.32 35.37
N VAL A 242 24.03 42.52 35.16
CA VAL A 242 24.78 43.79 35.04
C VAL A 242 24.23 44.78 36.05
#